data_AF-A0A1W4XQQ8-F1
#
_entry.id   AF-A0A1W4XQQ8-F1
#
_cell.length_a   1.000
_cell.length_b   1.000
_cell.length_c   1.000
_cell.angle_alpha   90.00
_cell.angle_beta   90.00
_cell.angle_gamma   90.00
#
_symmetry.space_group_name_H-M   'P 1'
#
loop_
_entity.id
_entity.type
_entity.pdbx_description
1 polymer ?
#
loop_
_entity_poly.entity_id
_entity_poly.type
_entity_poly.pdbx_seq_one_letter_code
_entity_poly.pdbx_strand_id
1 'polypeptide(L)'
;MTVDEVENLKRKGYNAYDYYNSNPELKQVIDQIQNGFFSPKNPNEFRDLVDILLKYDRFLTLADYESYIKKQEEVNAAYEKHSKWTEMAIHNIASSGKFSSDRTIIEYGKDIWDVQPNYEKLPAPNESRDTN
;
A
#
# COMPACT_ATOMS: atom_id res chain seq x y z
N MET A 1 -4.72 -11.18 0.37
CA MET A 1 -5.12 -12.10 -0.73
C MET A 1 -4.28 -11.85 -1.99
N THR A 2 -4.27 -12.79 -2.93
CA THR A 2 -3.71 -12.63 -4.30
C THR A 2 -4.76 -12.08 -5.29
N VAL A 3 -4.33 -11.66 -6.48
CA VAL A 3 -5.24 -11.15 -7.54
C VAL A 3 -6.30 -12.20 -7.92
N ASP A 4 -5.90 -13.46 -8.07
CA ASP A 4 -6.84 -14.53 -8.44
C ASP A 4 -7.86 -14.82 -7.33
N GLU A 5 -7.44 -14.73 -6.06
CA GLU A 5 -8.32 -14.87 -4.91
C GLU A 5 -9.35 -13.74 -4.85
N VAL A 6 -8.93 -12.50 -5.12
CA VAL A 6 -9.81 -11.32 -5.20
C VAL A 6 -10.89 -11.52 -6.25
N GLU A 7 -10.52 -11.92 -7.46
CA GLU A 7 -11.46 -12.09 -8.56
C GLU A 7 -12.42 -13.26 -8.32
N ASN A 8 -11.93 -14.35 -7.72
CA ASN A 8 -12.77 -15.47 -7.33
C ASN A 8 -13.76 -15.10 -6.21
N LEU A 9 -13.33 -14.33 -5.20
CA LEU A 9 -14.18 -13.88 -4.10
C LEU A 9 -15.29 -12.94 -4.62
N LYS A 10 -14.94 -11.99 -5.49
CA LYS A 10 -15.94 -11.13 -6.15
C LYS A 10 -16.96 -11.94 -6.95
N ARG A 11 -16.50 -12.92 -7.75
CA ARG A 11 -17.37 -13.79 -8.55
C ARG A 11 -18.33 -14.63 -7.70
N LYS A 12 -17.92 -15.02 -6.49
CA LYS A 12 -18.76 -15.73 -5.52
C LYS A 12 -19.84 -14.86 -4.88
N GLY A 13 -19.81 -13.54 -5.09
CA GLY A 13 -20.74 -12.60 -4.47
C GLY A 13 -20.27 -12.16 -3.09
N TYR A 14 -19.09 -11.53 -3.03
CA TYR A 14 -18.53 -10.98 -1.80
C TYR A 14 -19.57 -10.16 -1.00
N ASN A 15 -19.66 -10.45 0.31
CA ASN A 15 -20.47 -9.69 1.25
C ASN A 15 -19.63 -9.36 2.50
N ALA A 16 -19.41 -8.06 2.73
CA ALA A 16 -18.63 -7.57 3.86
C ALA A 16 -19.24 -7.94 5.23
N TYR A 17 -20.57 -8.10 5.29
CA TYR A 17 -21.26 -8.52 6.52
C TYR A 17 -20.86 -9.92 6.98
N ASP A 18 -20.44 -10.81 6.07
CA ASP A 18 -20.02 -12.16 6.45
C ASP A 18 -18.77 -12.08 7.34
N TYR A 19 -17.81 -11.24 6.96
CA TYR A 19 -16.57 -10.99 7.70
C TYR A 19 -16.80 -10.20 8.99
N TYR A 20 -17.65 -9.17 8.93
CA TYR A 20 -18.05 -8.40 10.10
C TYR A 20 -18.73 -9.26 11.17
N ASN A 21 -19.54 -10.26 10.77
CA ASN A 21 -20.22 -11.14 11.73
C ASN A 21 -19.36 -12.33 12.18
N SER A 22 -18.39 -12.78 11.37
CA SER A 22 -17.55 -13.93 11.72
C SER A 22 -16.38 -13.58 12.63
N ASN A 23 -15.93 -12.33 12.64
CA ASN A 23 -14.79 -11.87 13.46
C ASN A 23 -15.27 -10.89 14.56
N PRO A 24 -15.28 -11.30 15.84
CA PRO A 24 -15.73 -10.45 16.95
C PRO A 24 -14.89 -9.18 17.16
N GLU A 25 -13.58 -9.25 16.94
CA GLU A 25 -12.70 -8.08 17.07
C GLU A 25 -13.02 -7.06 15.98
N LEU A 26 -13.12 -7.52 14.72
CA LEU A 26 -13.49 -6.65 13.61
C LEU A 26 -14.86 -6.01 13.83
N LYS A 27 -15.83 -6.80 14.32
CA LYS A 27 -17.16 -6.31 14.67
C LYS A 27 -17.07 -5.15 15.66
N GLN A 28 -16.31 -5.34 16.74
CA GLN A 28 -16.12 -4.33 17.76
C GLN A 28 -15.48 -3.05 17.19
N VAL A 29 -14.46 -3.18 16.33
CA VAL A 29 -13.81 -2.03 15.68
C VAL A 29 -14.82 -1.23 14.86
N ILE A 30 -15.60 -1.91 14.01
CA ILE A 30 -16.61 -1.26 13.16
C ILE A 30 -17.70 -0.60 14.02
N ASP A 31 -18.18 -1.27 15.06
CA ASP A 31 -19.21 -0.74 15.96
C ASP A 31 -18.71 0.50 16.72
N GLN A 32 -17.44 0.52 17.14
CA GLN A 32 -16.84 1.68 17.81
C GLN A 32 -16.72 2.87 16.86
N ILE A 33 -16.30 2.64 15.61
CA ILE A 33 -16.24 3.70 14.59
C ILE A 33 -17.65 4.23 14.29
N GLN A 34 -18.65 3.35 14.21
CA GLN A 34 -20.02 3.70 13.84
C GLN A 34 -20.76 4.47 14.95
N ASN A 35 -20.62 4.07 16.21
CA ASN A 35 -21.52 4.51 17.29
C ASN A 35 -21.01 5.76 18.04
N GLY A 36 -20.07 6.51 17.44
CA GLY A 36 -19.57 7.75 18.03
C GLY A 36 -18.60 7.56 19.20
N PHE A 37 -18.04 6.36 19.40
CA PHE A 37 -17.04 6.11 20.45
C PHE A 37 -15.85 7.07 20.34
N PHE A 38 -15.37 7.31 19.11
CA PHE A 38 -14.28 8.25 18.81
C PHE A 38 -14.75 9.71 18.62
N SER A 39 -16.04 9.92 18.42
CA SER A 39 -16.64 11.24 18.15
C SER A 39 -17.90 11.48 18.99
N PRO A 40 -17.80 11.53 20.33
CA PRO A 40 -18.98 11.60 21.20
C PRO A 40 -19.82 12.87 21.01
N LYS A 41 -19.19 13.96 20.51
CA LYS A 41 -19.89 15.22 20.18
C LYS A 41 -20.59 15.20 18.82
N ASN A 42 -20.19 14.30 17.93
CA ASN A 42 -20.86 14.06 16.64
C ASN A 42 -20.89 12.56 16.34
N PRO A 43 -21.83 11.80 16.93
CA PRO A 43 -21.81 10.34 16.84
C PRO A 43 -21.94 9.77 15.42
N ASN A 44 -22.47 10.55 14.48
CA ASN A 44 -22.66 10.13 13.09
C ASN A 44 -21.50 10.53 12.16
N GLU A 45 -20.43 11.15 12.67
CA GLU A 45 -19.30 11.66 11.87
C GLU A 45 -18.75 10.61 10.88
N PHE A 46 -18.63 9.35 11.32
CA PHE A 46 -18.04 8.27 10.52
C PHE A 46 -19.06 7.32 9.88
N ARG A 47 -20.36 7.67 9.92
CA ARG A 47 -21.42 6.79 9.43
C ARG A 47 -21.24 6.45 7.96
N ASP A 48 -20.90 7.43 7.13
CA ASP A 48 -20.71 7.23 5.69
C ASP A 48 -19.52 6.31 5.39
N LEU A 49 -18.43 6.41 6.19
CA LEU A 49 -17.29 5.51 6.07
C LEU A 49 -17.68 4.07 6.39
N VAL A 50 -18.40 3.85 7.49
CA VAL A 50 -18.86 2.50 7.88
C VAL A 50 -19.84 1.94 6.85
N ASP A 51 -20.74 2.77 6.33
CA ASP A 51 -21.66 2.38 5.27
C ASP A 51 -20.89 1.95 4.00
N ILE A 52 -19.82 2.65 3.64
CA ILE A 52 -18.95 2.24 2.53
C ILE A 52 -18.32 0.87 2.80
N LEU A 53 -17.82 0.64 4.01
CA LEU A 53 -17.16 -0.62 4.40
C LEU A 53 -18.12 -1.81 4.57
N LEU A 54 -19.39 -1.59 4.93
CA LEU A 54 -20.33 -2.69 5.13
C LEU A 54 -21.20 -2.96 3.90
N LYS A 55 -21.50 -1.93 3.09
CA LYS A 55 -22.39 -2.08 1.93
C LYS A 55 -21.63 -2.36 0.63
N TYR A 56 -20.43 -1.79 0.47
CA TYR A 56 -19.71 -1.84 -0.80
C TYR A 56 -18.35 -2.53 -0.71
N ASP A 57 -17.54 -2.15 0.28
CA ASP A 57 -16.15 -2.56 0.50
C ASP A 57 -15.42 -3.03 -0.75
N ARG A 58 -15.33 -2.10 -1.71
CA ARG A 58 -14.80 -2.33 -3.05
C ARG A 58 -13.38 -2.91 -3.03
N PHE A 59 -12.62 -2.59 -1.99
CA PHE A 59 -11.22 -2.97 -1.83
C PHE A 59 -11.03 -4.21 -0.96
N LEU A 60 -12.13 -4.87 -0.53
CA LEU A 60 -12.09 -6.10 0.27
C LEU A 60 -11.33 -5.92 1.60
N THR A 61 -11.45 -4.73 2.17
CA THR A 61 -10.78 -4.31 3.40
C THR A 61 -11.12 -5.26 4.55
N LEU A 62 -12.40 -5.65 4.68
CA LEU A 62 -12.84 -6.56 5.75
C LEU A 62 -12.37 -7.99 5.50
N ALA A 63 -12.21 -8.39 4.24
CA ALA A 63 -11.70 -9.71 3.90
C ALA A 63 -10.22 -9.89 4.27
N ASP A 64 -9.39 -8.86 4.05
CA ASP A 64 -7.98 -8.91 4.37
C ASP A 64 -7.67 -8.58 5.85
N TYR A 65 -8.62 -8.01 6.61
CA TYR A 65 -8.42 -7.53 7.97
C TYR A 65 -7.73 -8.55 8.90
N GLU A 66 -8.28 -9.76 9.03
CA GLU A 66 -7.74 -10.76 9.96
C GLU A 66 -6.33 -11.18 9.57
N SER A 67 -6.08 -11.35 8.27
CA SER A 67 -4.75 -11.71 7.77
C SER A 67 -3.73 -10.60 8.01
N TYR A 68 -4.17 -9.34 7.90
CA TYR A 68 -3.36 -8.16 8.17
C TYR A 68 -2.98 -8.07 9.65
N ILE A 69 -3.94 -8.24 10.56
CA ILE A 69 -3.69 -8.22 12.01
C ILE A 69 -2.68 -9.32 12.40
N LYS A 70 -2.89 -10.55 11.95
CA LYS A 70 -1.93 -11.66 12.20
C LYS A 70 -0.52 -11.34 11.71
N LYS A 71 -0.41 -10.69 10.54
CA LYS A 71 0.90 -10.28 10.02
C LYS A 71 1.52 -9.14 10.82
N GLN A 72 0.72 -8.23 11.36
CA GLN A 72 1.22 -7.18 12.26
C GLN A 72 1.75 -7.76 13.58
N GLU A 73 1.15 -8.83 14.11
CA GLU A 73 1.70 -9.55 15.27
C GLU A 73 3.08 -10.17 14.97
N GLU A 74 3.26 -10.76 13.79
CA GLU A 74 4.57 -11.26 13.34
C GLU A 74 5.60 -10.13 13.21
N VAL A 75 5.19 -8.95 12.72
CA VAL A 75 6.05 -7.75 12.65
C VAL A 75 6.49 -7.32 14.04
N ASN A 76 5.56 -7.26 15.01
CA ASN A 76 5.88 -6.91 16.39
C ASN A 76 6.92 -7.87 16.98
N ALA A 77 6.71 -9.19 16.82
CA ALA A 77 7.64 -10.20 17.30
C ALA A 77 9.02 -10.17 16.59
N ALA A 78 9.04 -9.79 15.31
CA ALA A 78 10.29 -9.60 14.57
C ALA A 78 11.05 -8.35 15.03
N TYR A 79 10.35 -7.27 15.34
CA TYR A 79 10.94 -6.00 15.77
C TYR A 79 11.65 -6.11 17.12
N GLU A 80 11.11 -6.89 18.06
CA GLU A 80 11.76 -7.19 19.35
C GLU A 80 13.14 -7.85 19.18
N LYS A 81 13.35 -8.58 18.07
CA LYS A 81 14.61 -9.24 17.73
C LYS A 81 15.49 -8.32 16.90
N HIS A 82 16.06 -7.29 17.53
CA HIS A 82 16.84 -6.24 16.86
C HIS A 82 17.85 -6.74 15.81
N SER A 83 18.66 -7.75 16.14
CA SER A 83 19.63 -8.30 15.17
C SER A 83 18.96 -8.87 13.92
N LYS A 84 17.84 -9.59 14.08
CA LYS A 84 17.07 -10.13 12.96
C LYS A 84 16.42 -9.03 12.14
N TRP A 85 15.86 -8.03 12.81
CA TRP A 85 15.27 -6.86 12.15
C TRP A 85 16.30 -6.11 11.29
N THR A 86 17.50 -5.86 11.84
CA THR A 86 18.60 -5.21 11.12
C THR A 86 19.06 -6.03 9.92
N GLU A 87 19.20 -7.35 10.08
CA GLU A 87 19.53 -8.26 8.97
C GLU A 87 18.50 -8.15 7.83
N MET A 88 17.20 -8.19 8.15
CA MET A 88 16.12 -8.02 7.17
C MET A 88 16.19 -6.65 6.46
N ALA A 89 16.45 -5.57 7.20
CA ALA A 89 16.58 -4.24 6.62
C ALA A 89 17.76 -4.14 5.65
N ILE A 90 18.93 -4.70 6.02
CA ILE A 90 20.12 -4.71 5.16
C ILE A 90 19.85 -5.49 3.87
N HIS A 91 19.17 -6.64 3.94
CA HIS A 91 18.82 -7.41 2.74
C HIS A 91 17.89 -6.63 1.80
N ASN A 92 16.92 -5.88 2.35
CA ASN A 92 16.06 -5.01 1.54
C ASN A 92 16.87 -3.91 0.85
N ILE A 93 17.75 -3.22 1.59
CA ILE A 93 18.63 -2.17 1.05
C ILE A 93 19.50 -2.72 -0.09
N ALA A 94 20.19 -3.85 0.15
CA ALA A 94 21.07 -4.47 -0.83
C ALA A 94 20.32 -4.92 -2.10
N SER A 95 19.04 -5.27 -1.99
CA SER A 95 18.22 -5.77 -3.11
C SER A 95 17.43 -4.68 -3.83
N SER A 96 17.44 -3.43 -3.33
CA SER A 96 16.58 -2.35 -3.85
C SER A 96 17.10 -1.66 -5.13
N GLY A 97 18.31 -1.98 -5.60
CA GLY A 97 18.95 -1.29 -6.73
C GLY A 97 18.11 -1.30 -8.03
N LYS A 98 17.31 -2.34 -8.26
CA LYS A 98 16.39 -2.43 -9.42
C LYS A 98 15.38 -1.27 -9.47
N PHE A 99 15.03 -0.67 -8.33
CA PHE A 99 14.06 0.41 -8.25
C PHE A 99 14.66 1.81 -8.41
N SER A 100 15.95 1.92 -8.77
CA SER A 100 16.56 3.21 -9.11
C SER A 100 15.85 3.85 -10.31
N SER A 101 15.57 5.16 -10.21
CA SER A 101 15.03 5.95 -11.32
C SER A 101 15.99 5.98 -12.50
N ASP A 102 17.31 5.96 -12.27
CA ASP A 102 18.32 6.01 -13.33
C ASP A 102 18.16 4.82 -14.28
N ARG A 103 17.92 3.62 -13.74
CA ARG A 103 17.62 2.42 -14.53
C ARG A 103 16.38 2.65 -15.41
N THR A 104 15.30 3.18 -14.84
CA THR A 104 14.06 3.48 -15.58
C THR A 104 14.31 4.51 -16.69
N ILE A 105 15.06 5.59 -16.41
CA ILE A 105 15.40 6.61 -17.41
C ILE A 105 16.25 6.03 -18.54
N ILE A 106 17.20 5.15 -18.24
CA ILE A 106 18.01 4.46 -19.25
C ILE A 106 17.13 3.57 -20.14
N GLU A 107 16.18 2.82 -19.56
CA GLU A 107 15.24 1.97 -20.30
C GLU A 107 14.32 2.80 -21.20
N TYR A 108 13.75 3.89 -20.68
CA TYR A 108 12.94 4.82 -21.49
C TYR A 108 13.77 5.46 -22.62
N GLY A 109 14.99 5.90 -22.30
CA GLY A 109 15.90 6.50 -23.26
C GLY A 109 16.19 5.59 -24.44
N LYS A 110 16.47 4.31 -24.15
CA LYS A 110 16.78 3.31 -25.16
C LYS A 110 15.56 2.80 -25.92
N ASP A 111 14.50 2.41 -25.20
CA ASP A 111 13.42 1.59 -25.78
C ASP A 111 12.25 2.44 -26.31
N ILE A 112 12.15 3.72 -25.90
CA ILE A 112 11.04 4.61 -26.27
C ILE A 112 11.53 5.90 -26.94
N TRP A 113 12.48 6.61 -26.32
CA TRP A 113 12.91 7.92 -26.79
C TRP A 113 13.97 7.87 -27.89
N ASP A 114 14.60 6.72 -28.10
CA ASP A 114 15.72 6.50 -29.03
C ASP A 114 16.87 7.51 -28.82
N VAL A 115 17.19 7.78 -27.55
CA VAL A 115 18.31 8.63 -27.16
C VAL A 115 19.44 7.80 -26.59
N GLN A 116 20.66 8.08 -27.04
CA GLN A 116 21.87 7.49 -26.47
C GLN A 116 22.47 8.43 -25.43
N PRO A 117 22.96 7.91 -24.29
CA PRO A 117 23.68 8.74 -23.33
C PRO A 117 24.90 9.35 -24.03
N ASN A 118 25.03 10.67 -23.95
CA ASN A 118 26.21 11.39 -24.39
C ASN A 118 26.90 12.02 -23.17
N TYR A 119 28.20 12.23 -23.28
CA TYR A 119 29.00 12.91 -22.25
C TYR A 119 29.20 14.39 -22.59
N GLU A 120 28.37 14.93 -23.49
CA GLU A 120 28.44 16.35 -23.82
C GLU A 120 28.04 17.16 -22.59
N LYS A 121 29.00 17.93 -22.10
CA LYS A 121 28.76 18.82 -20.98
C LYS A 121 27.82 19.92 -21.45
N LEU A 122 26.57 19.85 -21.00
CA LEU A 122 25.63 20.93 -21.22
C LEU A 122 26.16 22.22 -20.58
N PRO A 123 25.97 23.38 -21.22
CA PRO A 123 26.36 24.67 -20.64
C PRO A 123 25.63 24.88 -19.30
N ALA A 124 26.19 25.76 -18.46
CA ALA A 124 25.55 26.10 -17.21
C ALA A 124 24.13 26.68 -17.49
N PRO A 125 23.14 26.51 -16.59
CA PRO A 125 21.76 26.94 -16.87
C PRO A 125 21.60 28.44 -17.20
N ASN A 126 22.59 29.26 -16.87
CA ASN A 126 22.66 30.69 -17.13
C ASN A 126 23.37 31.07 -18.44
N GLU A 127 23.91 30.09 -19.18
CA GLU A 127 24.59 30.30 -20.46
C GLU A 127 23.70 29.80 -21.60
N SER A 128 23.55 30.61 -22.66
CA SER A 128 22.76 30.23 -23.84
C SER A 128 23.39 29.06 -24.58
N ARG A 129 22.57 28.15 -25.10
CA ARG A 129 23.02 27.00 -25.92
C ARG A 129 23.58 27.40 -27.29
N ASP A 130 23.42 28.67 -27.67
CA ASP A 130 23.79 29.19 -28.98
C ASP A 130 25.18 29.85 -28.92
N THR A 131 26.22 29.07 -29.17
CA THR A 131 27.50 29.57 -29.68
C THR A 131 27.99 28.66 -30.81
N ASN A 132 27.30 28.70 -31.94
CA ASN A 132 27.85 28.58 -33.30
C ASN A 132 26.81 28.96 -34.35
#